data_AF-A0A8T7ER38-F1
#
_entry.id   AF-A0A8T7ER38-F1
#
_cell.length_a   1.000
_cell.length_b   1.000
_cell.length_c   1.000
_cell.angle_alpha   90.00
_cell.angle_beta   90.00
_cell.angle_gamma   90.00
#
_symmetry.space_group_name_H-M   'P 1'
#
loop_
_entity.id
_entity.type
_entity.pdbx_description
1 polymer ?
#
loop_
_entity_poly.entity_id
_entity_poly.type
_entity_poly.pdbx_seq_one_letter_code
_entity_poly.pdbx_strand_id
1 'polypeptide(L)'
;MLQRFIRDASHDLRTPMSVLQSSAYLTRRLADRQVATLAGLHPKLPAIYAGVIEEAIDLSGKMRDRAVASDDAAKRLWSILSAMIELSELDTSNVLERDNIDLNELVSTIVKARVEDAERRTVALSTELAEALPPVYADRQRLKRAVDALVLNALQFNREGARSSSGRIATAPRS
;
A
#
# COMPACT_ATOMS: atom_id res chain seq x y z
N MET A 1 -4.95 -18.27 -21.71
CA MET A 1 -6.24 -17.53 -21.76
C MET A 1 -6.56 -16.85 -20.42
N LEU A 2 -6.50 -17.56 -19.29
CA LEU A 2 -6.79 -17.01 -17.96
C LEU A 2 -5.93 -15.80 -17.56
N GLN A 3 -4.64 -15.79 -17.89
CA GLN A 3 -3.74 -14.65 -17.60
C GLN A 3 -4.06 -13.37 -18.37
N ARG A 4 -4.34 -13.49 -19.67
CA ARG A 4 -4.70 -12.34 -20.50
C ARG A 4 -6.00 -11.73 -19.96
N PHE A 5 -6.96 -12.60 -19.62
CA PHE A 5 -8.20 -12.20 -18.96
C PHE A 5 -7.96 -11.50 -17.61
N ILE A 6 -7.11 -12.04 -16.72
CA ILE A 6 -6.81 -11.43 -15.41
C ILE A 6 -6.08 -10.09 -15.59
N ARG A 7 -5.15 -9.98 -16.55
CA ARG A 7 -4.42 -8.74 -16.84
C ARG A 7 -5.34 -7.66 -17.41
N ASP A 8 -6.20 -8.02 -18.36
CA ASP A 8 -7.17 -7.12 -18.97
C ASP A 8 -8.22 -6.68 -17.93
N ALA A 9 -8.76 -7.61 -17.14
CA ALA A 9 -9.66 -7.30 -16.02
C ALA A 9 -9.01 -6.37 -14.99
N SER A 10 -7.72 -6.54 -14.71
CA SER A 10 -7.00 -5.67 -13.77
C SER A 10 -6.79 -4.26 -14.31
N HIS A 11 -6.53 -4.13 -15.61
CA HIS A 11 -6.49 -2.83 -16.29
C HIS A 11 -7.86 -2.14 -16.20
N ASP A 12 -8.94 -2.89 -16.45
CA ASP A 12 -10.31 -2.37 -16.43
C ASP A 12 -10.79 -2.02 -15.03
N LEU A 13 -10.32 -2.74 -13.99
CA LEU A 13 -10.62 -2.47 -12.58
C LEU A 13 -9.83 -1.29 -12.01
N ARG A 14 -8.70 -0.89 -12.62
CA ARG A 14 -7.89 0.25 -12.15
C ARG A 14 -8.65 1.58 -12.29
N THR A 15 -9.43 1.74 -13.34
CA THR A 15 -10.22 2.95 -13.60
C THR A 15 -11.29 3.19 -12.53
N PRO A 16 -12.24 2.26 -12.26
CA PRO A 16 -13.24 2.45 -11.21
C PRO A 16 -12.59 2.60 -9.83
N MET A 17 -11.46 1.94 -9.59
CA MET A 17 -10.69 2.10 -8.35
C MET A 17 -10.10 3.49 -8.17
N SER A 18 -9.50 4.05 -9.22
CA SER A 18 -8.95 5.41 -9.18
C SER A 18 -10.05 6.45 -8.94
N VAL A 19 -11.23 6.24 -9.52
CA VAL A 19 -12.42 7.07 -9.28
C VAL A 19 -12.89 6.95 -7.82
N LEU A 20 -12.97 5.73 -7.29
CA LEU A 20 -13.36 5.50 -5.89
C LEU A 20 -12.39 6.15 -4.90
N GLN A 21 -11.08 5.98 -5.12
CA GLN A 21 -10.05 6.60 -4.29
C GLN A 21 -10.10 8.12 -4.37
N SER A 22 -10.25 8.69 -5.56
CA SER A 22 -10.37 10.13 -5.75
C SER A 22 -11.62 10.69 -5.06
N SER A 23 -12.75 10.00 -5.19
CA SER A 23 -14.01 10.37 -4.54
C SER A 23 -13.92 10.30 -3.02
N ALA A 24 -13.34 9.23 -2.47
CA ALA A 24 -13.10 9.09 -1.04
C ALA A 24 -12.15 10.18 -0.52
N TYR A 25 -11.06 10.45 -1.24
CA TYR A 25 -10.12 11.52 -0.93
C TYR A 25 -10.80 12.90 -0.90
N LEU A 26 -11.59 13.24 -1.92
CA LEU A 26 -12.30 14.50 -2.01
C LEU A 26 -13.34 14.64 -0.90
N THR A 27 -14.11 13.59 -0.63
CA THR A 27 -15.11 13.57 0.45
C THR A 27 -14.46 13.83 1.79
N ARG A 28 -13.34 13.14 2.09
CA ARG A 28 -12.55 13.36 3.31
C ARG A 28 -12.09 14.81 3.42
N ARG A 29 -11.47 15.33 2.35
CA ARG A 29 -10.90 16.69 2.32
C ARG A 29 -11.97 17.78 2.46
N LEU A 30 -13.15 17.58 1.87
CA LEU A 30 -14.28 18.49 1.99
C LEU A 30 -14.87 18.45 3.41
N ALA A 31 -15.02 17.26 3.99
CA ALA A 31 -15.47 17.09 5.37
C ALA A 31 -14.51 17.78 6.36
N ASP A 32 -13.19 17.58 6.21
CA ASP A 32 -12.18 18.24 7.04
C ASP A 32 -12.27 19.77 6.94
N ARG A 33 -12.44 20.29 5.71
CA ARG A 33 -12.60 21.73 5.47
C ARG A 33 -13.88 22.28 6.09
N GLN A 34 -14.99 21.53 6.03
CA GLN A 34 -16.23 21.93 6.67
C GLN A 34 -16.09 22.01 8.18
N VAL A 35 -15.51 20.99 8.83
CA VAL A 35 -15.24 21.00 10.27
C VAL A 35 -14.40 22.21 10.67
N ALA A 36 -13.30 22.47 9.95
CA ALA A 36 -12.43 23.61 10.22
C ALA A 36 -13.17 24.96 10.06
N THR A 37 -14.02 25.09 9.05
CA THR A 37 -14.80 26.31 8.80
C THR A 37 -15.85 26.53 9.89
N LEU A 38 -16.57 25.49 10.28
CA LEU A 38 -17.60 25.54 11.34
C LEU A 38 -16.97 25.86 12.69
N ALA A 39 -15.85 25.22 13.04
CA ALA A 39 -15.12 25.50 14.27
C ALA A 39 -14.62 26.96 14.33
N GLY A 40 -14.19 27.53 13.20
CA GLY A 40 -13.75 28.93 13.12
C GLY A 40 -14.90 29.96 13.18
N LEU A 41 -16.12 29.56 12.79
CA LEU A 41 -17.32 30.38 12.87
C LEU A 41 -18.00 30.32 14.24
N HIS A 42 -17.89 29.18 14.95
CA HIS A 42 -18.50 28.94 16.25
C HIS A 42 -18.36 30.11 17.25
N PRO A 43 -17.16 30.67 17.52
CA PRO A 43 -17.02 31.77 18.48
C PRO A 43 -17.61 33.11 18.02
N LYS A 44 -17.99 33.25 16.74
CA LYS A 44 -18.55 34.49 16.17
C LYS A 44 -20.07 34.47 16.06
N LEU A 45 -20.70 33.33 16.31
CA LEU A 45 -22.13 33.14 16.14
C LEU A 45 -22.86 33.22 17.50
N PRO A 46 -24.10 33.75 17.52
CA PRO A 46 -24.93 33.71 18.72
C PRO A 46 -25.15 32.28 19.22
N ALA A 47 -25.23 32.12 20.55
CA ALA A 47 -25.36 30.80 21.21
C ALA A 47 -26.56 29.96 20.74
N ILE A 48 -27.60 30.59 20.18
CA ILE A 48 -28.77 29.90 19.62
C ILE A 48 -28.42 28.92 18.49
N TYR A 49 -27.28 29.13 17.81
CA TYR A 49 -26.80 28.25 16.75
C TYR A 49 -25.87 27.14 17.23
N ALA A 50 -25.48 27.12 18.51
CA ALA A 50 -24.48 26.18 19.04
C ALA A 50 -24.86 24.71 18.76
N GLY A 51 -26.12 24.33 19.02
CA GLY A 51 -26.58 22.96 18.76
C GLY A 51 -26.55 22.57 17.28
N VAL A 52 -26.89 23.50 16.38
CA VAL A 52 -26.83 23.27 14.92
C VAL A 52 -25.37 23.11 14.45
N ILE A 53 -24.45 23.88 15.03
CA ILE A 53 -23.03 23.80 14.70
C ILE A 53 -22.43 22.49 15.22
N GLU A 54 -22.76 22.07 16.44
CA GLU A 54 -22.33 20.78 17.00
C GLU A 54 -22.82 19.61 16.14
N GLU A 55 -24.10 19.61 15.75
CA GLU A 55 -24.67 18.58 14.86
C GLU A 55 -23.98 18.58 13.48
N ALA A 56 -23.72 19.76 12.92
CA ALA A 56 -23.02 19.87 11.64
C ALA A 56 -21.57 19.37 11.71
N ILE A 57 -20.85 19.67 12.80
CA ILE A 57 -19.49 19.16 13.03
C ILE A 57 -19.49 17.64 13.18
N ASP A 58 -20.43 17.09 13.96
CA ASP A 58 -20.56 15.64 14.13
C ASP A 58 -20.87 14.93 12.80
N LEU A 59 -21.80 15.48 12.00
CA LEU A 59 -22.13 14.93 10.69
C LEU A 59 -20.92 14.96 9.73
N SER A 60 -20.20 16.08 9.67
CA SER A 60 -18.97 16.16 8.86
C SER A 60 -17.90 15.18 9.36
N GLY A 61 -17.77 14.97 10.67
CA GLY A 61 -16.90 13.95 11.26
C GLY A 61 -17.26 12.53 10.79
N LYS A 62 -18.54 12.16 10.85
CA LYS A 62 -19.05 10.87 10.34
C LYS A 62 -18.79 10.70 8.83
N MET A 63 -18.95 11.75 8.03
CA MET A 63 -18.63 11.73 6.60
C MET A 63 -17.14 11.48 6.36
N ARG A 64 -16.26 12.13 7.12
CA ARG A 64 -14.81 11.92 7.06
C ARG A 64 -14.46 10.47 7.37
N ASP A 65 -14.98 9.93 8.46
CA ASP A 65 -14.66 8.58 8.89
C ASP A 65 -15.16 7.52 7.89
N ARG A 66 -16.33 7.75 7.28
CA ARG A 66 -16.84 6.89 6.22
C ARG A 66 -16.02 6.97 4.92
N ALA A 67 -15.51 8.16 4.58
CA ALA A 67 -14.59 8.34 3.47
C ALA A 67 -13.26 7.61 3.69
N VAL A 68 -12.71 7.67 4.91
CA VAL A 68 -11.50 6.92 5.30
C VAL A 68 -11.75 5.40 5.18
N ALA A 69 -12.88 4.91 5.68
CA ALA A 69 -13.23 3.50 5.58
C ALA A 69 -13.37 3.04 4.11
N SER A 70 -13.95 3.88 3.25
CA SER A 70 -14.08 3.61 1.81
C SER A 70 -12.72 3.53 1.12
N ASP A 71 -11.80 4.44 1.44
CA ASP A 71 -10.44 4.43 0.88
C ASP A 71 -9.65 3.19 1.32
N ASP A 72 -9.73 2.82 2.60
CA ASP A 72 -9.11 1.61 3.13
C ASP A 72 -9.65 0.33 2.47
N ALA A 73 -10.98 0.26 2.26
CA ALA A 73 -11.60 -0.86 1.56
C ALA A 73 -11.13 -0.96 0.11
N ALA A 74 -11.03 0.18 -0.58
CA ALA A 74 -10.51 0.25 -1.95
C ALA A 74 -9.06 -0.26 -2.00
N LYS A 75 -8.17 0.26 -1.14
CA LYS A 75 -6.77 -0.20 -1.06
C LYS A 75 -6.64 -1.70 -0.84
N ARG A 76 -7.48 -2.29 0.04
CA ARG A 76 -7.51 -3.74 0.26
C ARG A 76 -7.91 -4.52 -0.98
N LEU A 77 -8.96 -4.09 -1.69
CA LEU A 77 -9.39 -4.72 -2.94
C LEU A 77 -8.28 -4.69 -4.00
N TRP A 78 -7.60 -3.55 -4.13
CA TRP A 78 -6.46 -3.43 -5.04
C TRP A 78 -5.33 -4.40 -4.71
N SER A 79 -5.01 -4.57 -3.41
CA SER A 79 -3.99 -5.51 -2.96
C SER A 79 -4.36 -6.96 -3.29
N ILE A 80 -5.61 -7.37 -3.07
CA ILE A 80 -6.09 -8.72 -3.41
C ILE A 80 -5.98 -8.95 -4.92
N LEU A 81 -6.44 -7.99 -5.72
CA LEU A 81 -6.34 -8.08 -7.18
C LEU A 81 -4.88 -8.17 -7.63
N SER A 82 -3.99 -7.35 -7.06
CA SER A 82 -2.55 -7.38 -7.37
C SER A 82 -1.94 -8.74 -7.04
N ALA A 83 -2.26 -9.31 -5.88
CA ALA A 83 -1.81 -10.64 -5.47
C ALA A 83 -2.35 -11.75 -6.40
N MET A 84 -3.61 -11.64 -6.86
CA MET A 84 -4.17 -12.59 -7.84
C MET A 84 -3.46 -12.53 -9.19
N ILE A 85 -3.06 -11.35 -9.65
CA ILE A 85 -2.23 -11.19 -10.87
C ILE A 85 -0.88 -11.86 -10.65
N GLU A 86 -0.20 -11.56 -9.55
CA GLU A 86 1.11 -12.13 -9.23
C GLU A 86 1.08 -13.65 -9.20
N LEU A 87 0.08 -14.24 -8.53
CA LEU A 87 -0.14 -15.69 -8.51
C LEU A 87 -0.38 -16.24 -9.92
N SER A 88 -1.21 -15.57 -10.71
CA SER A 88 -1.49 -16.00 -12.08
C SER A 88 -0.23 -15.98 -12.95
N GLU A 89 0.70 -15.04 -12.75
CA GLU A 89 1.95 -14.95 -13.51
C GLU A 89 3.01 -15.99 -13.09
N LEU A 90 2.95 -16.53 -11.88
CA LEU A 90 3.89 -17.54 -11.36
C LEU A 90 3.68 -18.93 -11.97
N ASP A 91 2.49 -19.22 -12.50
CA ASP A 91 2.09 -20.53 -13.02
C ASP A 91 2.57 -20.84 -14.47
N THR A 92 3.28 -19.93 -15.15
CA THR A 92 3.53 -20.05 -16.61
C THR A 92 4.93 -20.40 -17.09
N SER A 93 5.72 -21.12 -16.31
CA SER A 93 6.82 -21.90 -16.89
C SER A 93 7.16 -23.06 -15.98
N ASN A 94 6.98 -24.29 -16.43
CA ASN A 94 7.53 -25.44 -15.70
C ASN A 94 9.05 -25.57 -15.85
N VAL A 95 9.70 -24.63 -16.54
CA VAL A 95 11.15 -24.54 -16.67
C VAL A 95 11.64 -23.42 -15.75
N LEU A 96 12.36 -23.80 -14.70
CA LEU A 96 13.06 -22.89 -13.82
C LEU A 96 14.46 -22.67 -14.38
N GLU A 97 14.74 -21.46 -14.82
CA GLU A 97 16.10 -21.03 -15.18
C GLU A 97 16.85 -20.71 -13.90
N ARG A 98 17.44 -21.74 -13.29
CA ARG A 98 18.17 -21.60 -12.03
C ARG A 98 19.62 -21.20 -12.30
N ASP A 99 20.08 -20.21 -11.54
CA ASP A 99 21.48 -19.79 -11.51
C ASP A 99 21.90 -19.50 -10.07
N ASN A 100 23.20 -19.35 -9.82
CA ASN A 100 23.72 -18.88 -8.55
C ASN A 100 23.42 -17.38 -8.41
N ILE A 101 22.59 -17.04 -7.43
CA ILE A 101 22.16 -15.67 -7.18
C ILE A 101 22.80 -15.16 -5.89
N ASP A 102 23.45 -14.01 -5.99
CA ASP A 102 23.80 -13.18 -4.84
C ASP A 102 22.53 -12.45 -4.34
N LEU A 103 22.04 -12.87 -3.17
CA LEU A 103 20.87 -12.27 -2.53
C LEU A 103 21.10 -10.81 -2.15
N ASN A 104 22.31 -10.43 -1.73
CA ASN A 104 22.62 -9.08 -1.32
C ASN A 104 22.55 -8.15 -2.54
N GLU A 105 23.10 -8.56 -3.67
CA GLU A 105 23.00 -7.81 -4.93
C GLU A 105 21.53 -7.66 -5.36
N LEU A 106 20.77 -8.76 -5.36
CA LEU A 106 19.37 -8.76 -5.78
C LEU A 106 18.51 -7.85 -4.92
N VAL A 107 18.59 -7.99 -3.59
CA VAL A 107 17.80 -7.18 -2.64
C VAL A 107 18.22 -5.71 -2.74
N SER A 108 19.52 -5.41 -2.82
CA SER A 108 19.99 -4.03 -2.96
C SER A 108 19.44 -3.36 -4.23
N THR A 109 19.35 -4.10 -5.34
CA THR A 109 18.82 -3.61 -6.61
C THR A 109 17.34 -3.28 -6.50
N ILE A 110 16.56 -4.17 -5.87
CA ILE A 110 15.12 -3.98 -5.67
C ILE A 110 14.87 -2.79 -4.75
N VAL A 111 15.56 -2.72 -3.61
CA VAL A 111 15.40 -1.60 -2.66
C VAL A 111 15.76 -0.27 -3.29
N LYS A 112 16.88 -0.18 -4.03
CA LYS A 112 17.27 1.04 -4.76
C LYS A 112 16.19 1.50 -5.74
N ALA A 113 15.57 0.56 -6.45
CA ALA A 113 14.48 0.87 -7.39
C ALA A 113 13.20 1.38 -6.71
N ARG A 114 13.07 1.20 -5.38
CA ARG A 114 11.87 1.55 -4.59
C ARG A 114 12.09 2.73 -3.64
N VAL A 115 13.26 3.36 -3.65
CA VAL A 115 13.56 4.52 -2.77
C VAL A 115 12.59 5.67 -3.03
N GLU A 116 12.36 6.03 -4.30
CA GLU A 116 11.42 7.11 -4.62
C GLU A 116 9.96 6.78 -4.21
N ASP A 117 9.55 5.51 -4.35
CA ASP A 117 8.24 5.05 -3.90
C ASP A 117 8.07 5.19 -2.38
N ALA A 118 9.14 4.94 -1.63
CA ALA A 118 9.18 5.08 -0.18
C ALA A 118 9.16 6.56 0.24
N GLU A 119 9.93 7.42 -0.43
CA GLU A 119 9.95 8.87 -0.19
C GLU A 119 8.60 9.52 -0.45
N ARG A 120 7.95 9.20 -1.57
CA ARG A 120 6.59 9.70 -1.91
C ARG A 120 5.55 9.33 -0.86
N ARG A 121 5.78 8.24 -0.12
CA ARG A 121 4.89 7.73 0.93
C ARG A 121 5.35 8.09 2.34
N THR A 122 6.46 8.82 2.49
CA THR A 122 7.06 9.18 3.78
C THR A 122 7.38 7.96 4.66
N VAL A 123 7.81 6.84 4.03
CA VAL A 123 8.16 5.59 4.72
C VAL A 123 9.68 5.41 4.74
N ALA A 124 10.25 5.07 5.89
CA ALA A 124 11.66 4.71 5.99
C ALA A 124 11.89 3.30 5.44
N LEU A 125 12.79 3.17 4.46
CA LEU A 125 13.19 1.90 3.87
C LEU A 125 14.66 1.65 4.20
N SER A 126 14.93 0.58 4.96
CA SER A 126 16.28 0.15 5.34
C SER A 126 16.47 -1.33 5.03
N THR A 127 17.72 -1.71 4.75
CA THR A 127 18.11 -3.11 4.51
C THR A 127 19.08 -3.55 5.57
N GLU A 128 18.75 -4.64 6.26
CA GLU A 128 19.67 -5.37 7.13
C GLU A 128 20.04 -6.66 6.42
N LEU A 129 21.25 -6.69 5.84
CA LEU A 129 21.77 -7.84 5.10
C LEU A 129 22.96 -8.42 5.86
N ALA A 130 23.08 -9.75 5.91
CA ALA A 130 24.26 -10.40 6.47
C ALA A 130 25.47 -10.19 5.53
N GLU A 131 26.67 -10.01 6.09
CA GLU A 131 27.89 -9.69 5.32
C GLU A 131 28.20 -10.69 4.20
N ALA A 132 27.89 -11.97 4.41
CA ALA A 132 28.08 -13.02 3.40
C ALA A 132 26.94 -14.04 3.46
N LEU A 133 25.89 -13.80 2.66
CA LEU A 133 24.89 -14.84 2.40
C LEU A 133 25.44 -15.83 1.37
N PRO A 134 25.29 -17.14 1.56
CA PRO A 134 25.68 -18.11 0.55
C PRO A 134 24.85 -17.88 -0.73
N PRO A 135 25.45 -18.07 -1.93
CA PRO A 135 24.73 -17.94 -3.18
C PRO A 135 23.57 -18.94 -3.22
N VAL A 136 22.40 -18.45 -3.66
CA VAL A 136 21.18 -19.27 -3.71
C VAL A 136 20.96 -19.75 -5.13
N TYR A 137 20.86 -21.06 -5.30
CA TYR A 137 20.51 -21.67 -6.59
C TYR A 137 19.01 -21.62 -6.84
N ALA A 138 18.55 -20.54 -7.48
CA ALA A 138 17.14 -20.27 -7.71
C ALA A 138 16.91 -19.57 -9.05
N ASP A 139 15.64 -19.41 -9.42
CA ASP A 139 15.23 -18.61 -10.58
C ASP A 139 15.30 -17.13 -10.23
N ARG A 140 16.21 -16.39 -10.88
CA ARG A 140 16.48 -14.97 -10.57
C ARG A 140 15.25 -14.12 -10.77
N GLN A 141 14.46 -14.39 -11.80
CA GLN A 141 13.30 -13.59 -12.13
C GLN A 141 12.16 -13.82 -11.13
N ARG A 142 11.92 -15.07 -10.72
CA ARG A 142 10.92 -15.40 -9.69
C ARG A 142 11.30 -14.86 -8.32
N LEU A 143 12.56 -15.03 -7.94
CA LEU A 143 13.05 -14.51 -6.66
C LEU A 143 12.96 -12.99 -6.61
N LYS A 144 13.33 -12.31 -7.71
CA LYS A 144 13.14 -10.87 -7.85
C LYS A 144 11.68 -10.46 -7.64
N ARG A 145 10.73 -11.13 -8.30
CA ARG A 145 9.30 -10.82 -8.17
C ARG A 145 8.79 -11.04 -6.75
N ALA A 146 9.14 -12.16 -6.13
CA ALA A 146 8.71 -12.46 -4.76
C ALA A 146 9.21 -11.40 -3.77
N VAL A 147 10.48 -11.01 -3.86
CA VAL A 147 11.04 -9.95 -3.00
C VAL A 147 10.39 -8.60 -3.30
N ASP A 148 10.19 -8.25 -4.57
CA ASP A 148 9.56 -6.99 -4.98
C ASP A 148 8.11 -6.88 -4.49
N ALA A 149 7.34 -7.99 -4.51
CA ALA A 149 6.00 -8.07 -3.97
C ALA A 149 5.97 -7.85 -2.44
N LEU A 150 6.92 -8.44 -1.72
CA LEU A 150 7.05 -8.25 -0.26
C LEU A 150 7.40 -6.78 0.08
N VAL A 151 8.32 -6.17 -0.67
CA VAL A 151 8.69 -4.75 -0.49
C VAL A 151 7.49 -3.84 -0.80
N LEU A 152 6.77 -4.10 -1.90
CA LEU A 152 5.56 -3.36 -2.26
C LEU A 152 4.47 -3.46 -1.18
N ASN A 153 4.27 -4.66 -0.62
CA ASN A 153 3.35 -4.86 0.48
C ASN A 153 3.81 -4.08 1.72
N ALA A 154 5.09 -4.13 2.07
CA ALA A 154 5.63 -3.36 3.19
C ALA A 154 5.41 -1.84 3.01
N LEU A 155 5.62 -1.32 1.79
CA LEU A 155 5.39 0.10 1.46
C LEU A 155 3.90 0.49 1.44
N GLN A 156 3.01 -0.42 1.06
CA GLN A 156 1.56 -0.17 1.05
C GLN A 156 0.93 -0.23 2.44
N PHE A 157 1.42 -1.11 3.32
CA PHE A 157 0.78 -1.42 4.59
C PHE A 157 1.46 -0.81 5.82
N ASN A 158 2.62 -0.17 5.68
CA ASN A 158 3.16 0.69 6.74
C ASN A 158 2.28 1.95 6.86
N ARG A 159 1.32 1.93 7.79
CA ARG A 159 0.54 3.12 8.15
C ARG A 159 1.47 4.17 8.78
N GLU A 160 1.34 5.42 8.35
CA GLU A 160 1.89 6.59 9.03
C GLU A 160 1.58 6.47 10.54
N GLY A 161 2.60 6.23 11.37
CA GLY A 161 2.49 6.14 12.82
C GLY A 161 2.63 4.75 13.45
N ALA A 162 2.72 3.66 12.67
CA ALA A 162 3.20 2.39 13.22
C ALA A 162 4.71 2.49 13.39
N ARG A 163 5.16 2.82 14.61
CA ARG A 163 6.56 2.68 15.03
C ARG A 163 7.15 1.40 14.45
N SER A 164 8.11 1.55 13.52
CA SER A 164 9.18 0.60 13.25
C SER A 164 8.77 -0.88 13.33
N SER A 165 7.97 -1.37 12.39
CA SER A 165 7.92 -2.82 12.14
C SER A 165 9.11 -3.19 11.26
N SER A 166 10.25 -3.42 11.92
CA SER A 166 11.41 -4.09 11.35
C SER A 166 10.96 -5.46 10.83
N GLY A 167 10.82 -5.60 9.51
CA GLY A 167 10.49 -6.87 8.87
C GLY A 167 11.63 -7.86 9.04
N ARG A 168 11.51 -8.79 10.01
CA ARG A 168 12.44 -9.90 10.20
C ARG A 168 12.21 -10.97 9.13
N ILE A 169 13.16 -11.15 8.23
CA ILE A 169 13.31 -12.40 7.47
C ILE A 169 14.29 -13.26 8.26
N ALA A 170 13.77 -14.15 9.11
CA ALA A 170 14.57 -15.13 9.84
C ALA A 170 14.66 -16.43 9.02
N THR A 171 15.84 -16.77 8.52
CA THR A 171 16.16 -18.11 8.04
C THR A 171 16.88 -18.86 9.16
N ALA A 172 16.23 -19.91 9.68
CA ALA A 172 16.80 -20.78 10.70
C ALA A 172 18.01 -21.56 10.14
N PRO A 173 19.09 -21.76 10.91
CA PRO A 173 20.15 -22.69 10.55
C PRO A 173 19.63 -24.11 10.74
N ARG A 174 19.67 -24.94 9.68
CA ARG A 174 19.49 -26.38 9.80
C ARG A 174 20.83 -27.00 10.22
N SER A 175 20.85 -27.59 11.40
CA SER A 175 21.77 -28.66 11.80
C SER A 175 21.49 -29.94 11.02
#